data_AF-A0A3B1DUD9-F1
#
_entry.id   AF-A0A3B1DUD9-F1
#
_cell.length_a   1.000
_cell.length_b   1.000
_cell.length_c   1.000
_cell.angle_alpha   90.00
_cell.angle_beta   90.00
_cell.angle_gamma   90.00
#
_symmetry.space_group_name_H-M   'P 1'
#
loop_
_entity.id
_entity.type
_entity.pdbx_description
1 polymer ?
#
loop_
_entity_poly.entity_id
_entity_poly.type
_entity_poly.pdbx_seq_one_letter_code
_entity_poly.pdbx_strand_id
1 'polypeptide(L)'
;MTLELKPSDYQNLLSNISAIYSQSQIKAQQTVNQILIQTYWKIGKQIVSVQQKNKLRAQYGEHLLEHLSEDLMAQYGKGFSVTNLKRMRMFFTAFQIRPTLGELSWSHYQILSMIESSEKREAYEKKTIKLGWSFRELNEQLKQSNASRHTKIILPEEKKIFKLQAKYGKLYTYRVKISSKITLPKNHILIDFGFDVWREVPSTLSSVKDKQIVEIRETSKGFKAIASIRKRKDLYFYKAYMERVVDGDTLLVNIDAGPNVWIRKRLRLKGINAPELSTKAGLIAKAYLENILKDIPFIVLKTNQVDMYYRYIADVFYLPEELDPFIVGVKGTFLNQELLDAGVVERME
;
A
#
# COMPACT_ATOMS: atom_id res chain seq x y z
N MET A 1 -50.43 9.80 -4.70
CA MET A 1 -50.22 8.84 -3.60
C MET A 1 -48.82 8.27 -3.78
N THR A 2 -47.83 8.82 -3.08
CA THR A 2 -46.45 8.33 -3.11
C THR A 2 -46.44 6.98 -2.39
N LEU A 3 -46.19 5.90 -3.14
CA LEU A 3 -45.99 4.56 -2.59
C LEU A 3 -44.67 4.57 -1.80
N GLU A 4 -44.74 4.83 -0.50
CA GLU A 4 -43.61 4.64 0.40
C GLU A 4 -43.37 3.13 0.58
N LEU A 5 -42.18 2.67 0.20
CA LEU A 5 -41.72 1.31 0.48
C LEU A 5 -41.71 1.12 2.00
N LYS A 6 -42.23 0.00 2.50
CA LYS A 6 -42.13 -0.30 3.94
C LYS A 6 -40.66 -0.33 4.35
N PRO A 7 -40.29 0.21 5.52
CA PRO A 7 -38.88 0.24 5.97
C PRO A 7 -38.20 -1.15 5.97
N SER A 8 -38.93 -2.22 6.27
CA SER A 8 -38.44 -3.60 6.20
C SER A 8 -38.04 -4.03 4.78
N ASP A 9 -38.85 -3.65 3.80
CA ASP A 9 -38.65 -4.03 2.40
C ASP A 9 -37.46 -3.27 1.82
N TYR A 10 -37.27 -2.02 2.22
CA TYR A 10 -36.09 -1.24 1.87
C TYR A 10 -34.81 -1.80 2.50
N GLN A 11 -34.82 -2.18 3.78
CA GLN A 11 -33.65 -2.78 4.43
C GLN A 11 -33.27 -4.13 3.82
N ASN A 12 -34.25 -4.96 3.47
CA ASN A 12 -34.02 -6.21 2.75
C ASN A 12 -33.43 -5.96 1.35
N LEU A 13 -33.98 -4.99 0.61
CA LEU A 13 -33.44 -4.58 -0.68
C LEU A 13 -31.99 -4.08 -0.57
N LEU A 14 -31.70 -3.24 0.42
CA LEU A 14 -30.37 -2.71 0.68
C LEU A 14 -29.37 -3.83 1.03
N SER A 15 -29.77 -4.77 1.89
CA SER A 15 -28.97 -5.93 2.26
C SER A 15 -28.66 -6.81 1.05
N ASN A 16 -29.68 -7.10 0.23
CA ASN A 16 -29.54 -7.91 -0.99
C ASN A 16 -28.62 -7.24 -2.02
N ILE A 17 -28.81 -5.94 -2.28
CA ILE A 17 -27.93 -5.17 -3.19
C ILE A 17 -26.50 -5.15 -2.65
N SER A 18 -26.33 -4.95 -1.34
CA SER A 18 -25.01 -4.95 -0.70
C SER A 18 -24.32 -6.30 -0.83
N ALA A 19 -25.05 -7.40 -0.62
CA ALA A 19 -24.53 -8.75 -0.79
C ALA A 19 -24.11 -9.04 -2.24
N ILE A 20 -24.94 -8.68 -3.23
CA ILE A 20 -24.62 -8.81 -4.66
C ILE A 20 -23.35 -8.02 -5.00
N TYR A 21 -23.24 -6.79 -4.50
CA TYR A 21 -22.09 -5.94 -4.74
C TYR A 21 -20.82 -6.50 -4.09
N SER A 22 -20.89 -6.88 -2.81
CA SER A 22 -19.77 -7.48 -2.07
C SER A 22 -19.29 -8.78 -2.71
N GLN A 23 -20.20 -9.67 -3.14
CA GLN A 23 -19.83 -10.92 -3.80
C GLN A 23 -19.17 -10.65 -5.17
N SER A 24 -19.66 -9.65 -5.90
CA SER A 24 -19.09 -9.22 -7.17
C SER A 24 -17.67 -8.64 -6.99
N GLN A 25 -17.43 -7.89 -5.91
CA GLN A 25 -16.09 -7.38 -5.56
C GLN A 25 -15.11 -8.51 -5.22
N ILE A 26 -15.54 -9.49 -4.41
CA ILE A 26 -14.72 -10.65 -4.06
C ILE A 26 -14.33 -11.43 -5.32
N LYS A 27 -15.31 -11.70 -6.20
CA LYS A 27 -15.07 -12.41 -7.46
C LYS A 27 -14.09 -11.64 -8.37
N ALA A 28 -14.29 -10.34 -8.52
CA ALA A 28 -13.37 -9.50 -9.29
C ALA A 28 -11.94 -9.55 -8.74
N GLN A 29 -11.77 -9.47 -7.42
CA GLN A 29 -10.47 -9.54 -6.77
C GLN A 29 -9.80 -10.91 -6.98
N GLN A 30 -10.55 -12.01 -6.86
CA GLN A 30 -10.06 -13.36 -7.14
C GLN A 30 -9.60 -13.52 -8.59
N THR A 31 -10.40 -13.02 -9.54
CA THR A 31 -10.04 -13.04 -10.97
C THR A 31 -8.79 -12.22 -11.26
N VAL A 32 -8.68 -11.01 -10.70
CA VAL A 32 -7.47 -10.18 -10.85
C VAL A 32 -6.25 -10.91 -10.27
N ASN A 33 -6.37 -11.50 -9.08
CA ASN A 33 -5.30 -12.25 -8.45
C ASN A 33 -4.86 -13.45 -9.32
N GLN A 34 -5.81 -14.21 -9.88
CA GLN A 34 -5.53 -15.30 -10.81
C GLN A 34 -4.72 -14.84 -12.03
N ILE A 35 -5.14 -13.74 -12.66
CA ILE A 35 -4.46 -13.16 -13.83
C ILE A 35 -3.05 -12.69 -13.46
N LEU A 36 -2.89 -12.05 -12.31
CA LEU A 36 -1.59 -11.57 -11.83
C LEU A 36 -0.62 -12.72 -11.58
N ILE A 37 -1.03 -13.77 -10.89
CA ILE A 37 -0.16 -14.92 -10.59
C ILE A 37 0.26 -15.62 -11.89
N GLN A 38 -0.67 -15.78 -12.83
CA GLN A 38 -0.35 -16.31 -14.17
C GLN A 38 0.68 -15.44 -14.90
N THR A 39 0.50 -14.12 -14.83
CA THR A 39 1.40 -13.16 -15.46
C THR A 39 2.80 -13.24 -14.85
N TYR A 40 2.90 -13.26 -13.52
CA TYR A 40 4.17 -13.36 -12.80
C TYR A 40 4.88 -14.68 -13.05
N TRP A 41 4.15 -15.79 -13.12
CA TRP A 41 4.70 -17.08 -13.53
C TRP A 41 5.29 -17.05 -14.94
N LYS A 42 4.55 -16.47 -15.91
CA LYS A 42 5.01 -16.32 -17.30
C LYS A 42 6.24 -15.43 -17.41
N ILE A 43 6.29 -14.32 -16.66
CA ILE A 43 7.47 -13.44 -16.62
C ILE A 43 8.67 -14.20 -16.05
N GLY A 44 8.49 -14.90 -14.94
CA GLY A 44 9.53 -15.76 -14.35
C GLY A 44 10.07 -16.78 -15.34
N LYS A 45 9.19 -17.44 -16.10
CA LYS A 45 9.55 -18.38 -17.17
C LYS A 45 10.43 -17.74 -18.24
N GLN A 46 10.09 -16.53 -18.68
CA GLN A 46 10.87 -15.81 -19.69
C GLN A 46 12.28 -15.47 -19.17
N ILE A 47 12.36 -14.96 -17.94
CA ILE A 47 13.64 -14.64 -17.29
C ILE A 47 14.54 -15.87 -17.22
N VAL A 48 14.02 -16.99 -16.69
CA VAL A 48 14.79 -18.24 -16.53
C VAL A 48 15.21 -18.81 -17.88
N SER A 49 14.33 -18.75 -18.89
CA SER A 49 14.64 -19.24 -20.25
C SER A 49 15.81 -18.49 -20.89
N VAL A 50 15.87 -17.15 -20.73
CA VAL A 50 16.97 -16.33 -21.24
C VAL A 50 18.27 -16.63 -20.49
N GLN A 51 18.21 -16.79 -19.18
CA GLN A 51 19.37 -17.11 -18.36
C GLN A 51 19.99 -18.47 -18.69
N GLN A 52 19.14 -19.49 -18.88
CA GLN A 52 19.57 -20.85 -19.25
C GLN A 52 20.17 -20.90 -20.66
N LYS A 53 19.54 -20.26 -21.65
CA LYS A 53 20.02 -20.25 -23.05
C LYS A 53 21.40 -19.60 -23.19
N ASN A 54 21.66 -18.51 -22.47
CA ASN A 54 22.89 -17.74 -22.59
C ASN A 54 23.98 -18.16 -21.58
N LYS A 55 23.76 -19.23 -20.79
CA LYS A 55 24.66 -19.69 -19.71
C LYS A 55 25.16 -18.53 -18.82
N LEU A 56 24.28 -17.57 -18.54
CA LEU A 56 24.66 -16.34 -17.85
C LEU A 56 25.13 -16.70 -16.44
N ARG A 57 26.37 -16.33 -16.10
CA ARG A 57 26.87 -16.42 -14.72
C ARG A 57 25.99 -15.57 -13.81
N ALA A 58 25.94 -15.91 -12.52
CA ALA A 58 25.09 -15.25 -11.53
C ALA A 58 25.18 -13.71 -11.58
N GLN A 59 26.39 -13.15 -11.76
CA GLN A 59 26.62 -11.70 -11.90
C GLN A 59 25.91 -11.07 -13.12
N TYR A 60 25.94 -11.72 -14.28
CA TYR A 60 25.26 -11.20 -15.48
C TYR A 60 23.74 -11.33 -15.36
N GLY A 61 23.26 -12.37 -14.66
CA GLY A 61 21.85 -12.53 -14.35
C GLY A 61 21.29 -11.44 -13.41
N GLU A 62 22.13 -10.83 -12.58
CA GLU A 62 21.73 -9.71 -11.72
C GLU A 62 21.62 -8.40 -12.53
N HIS A 63 22.60 -8.10 -13.39
CA HIS A 63 22.52 -6.95 -14.29
C HIS A 63 21.32 -7.03 -15.25
N LEU A 64 20.95 -8.22 -15.73
CA LEU A 64 19.73 -8.39 -16.55
C LEU A 64 18.48 -7.90 -15.82
N LEU A 65 18.33 -8.20 -14.52
CA LEU A 65 17.16 -7.81 -13.74
C LEU A 65 17.15 -6.31 -13.41
N GLU A 66 18.33 -5.69 -13.28
CA GLU A 66 18.48 -4.24 -13.12
C GLU A 66 17.96 -3.50 -14.36
N HIS A 67 18.47 -3.84 -15.55
CA HIS A 67 18.03 -3.24 -16.81
C HIS A 67 16.54 -3.48 -17.08
N LEU A 68 16.07 -4.72 -16.90
CA LEU A 68 14.64 -5.04 -17.05
C LEU A 68 13.77 -4.22 -16.07
N SER A 69 14.26 -3.98 -14.85
CA SER A 69 13.54 -3.16 -13.89
C SER A 69 13.44 -1.72 -14.34
N GLU A 70 14.54 -1.14 -14.83
CA GLU A 70 14.56 0.24 -15.34
C GLU A 70 13.57 0.43 -16.50
N ASP A 71 13.65 -0.44 -17.52
CA ASP A 71 12.80 -0.36 -18.72
C ASP A 71 11.32 -0.58 -18.39
N LEU A 72 11.00 -1.64 -17.63
CA LEU A 72 9.61 -1.98 -17.30
C LEU A 72 9.02 -1.00 -16.29
N MET A 73 9.81 -0.44 -15.38
CA MET A 73 9.33 0.64 -14.51
C MET A 73 9.08 1.93 -15.28
N ALA A 74 9.89 2.24 -16.30
CA ALA A 74 9.65 3.38 -17.17
C ALA A 74 8.37 3.21 -18.01
N GLN A 75 8.11 1.99 -18.50
CA GLN A 75 6.97 1.70 -19.37
C GLN A 75 5.65 1.45 -18.61
N TYR A 76 5.67 0.68 -17.53
CA TYR A 76 4.47 0.20 -16.84
C TYR A 76 4.39 0.65 -15.37
N GLY A 77 5.46 1.20 -14.80
CA GLY A 77 5.46 1.75 -13.45
C GLY A 77 5.62 0.72 -12.33
N LYS A 78 4.87 0.92 -11.24
CA LYS A 78 5.00 0.13 -10.00
C LYS A 78 4.64 -1.33 -10.27
N GLY A 79 5.41 -2.25 -9.67
CA GLY A 79 5.27 -3.70 -9.86
C GLY A 79 6.45 -4.34 -10.60
N PHE A 80 7.34 -3.55 -11.21
CA PHE A 80 8.50 -4.07 -11.94
C PHE A 80 9.86 -3.70 -11.30
N SER A 81 9.90 -3.52 -9.98
CA SER A 81 11.18 -3.37 -9.25
C SER A 81 12.05 -4.63 -9.39
N VAL A 82 13.38 -4.47 -9.31
CA VAL A 82 14.35 -5.58 -9.29
C VAL A 82 13.94 -6.69 -8.32
N THR A 83 13.55 -6.33 -7.09
CA THR A 83 13.08 -7.30 -6.08
C THR A 83 11.88 -8.11 -6.54
N ASN A 84 10.92 -7.48 -7.22
CA ASN A 84 9.73 -8.17 -7.71
C ASN A 84 10.06 -9.08 -8.89
N LEU A 85 10.95 -8.66 -9.79
CA LEU A 85 11.45 -9.50 -10.88
C LEU A 85 12.22 -10.72 -10.34
N LYS A 86 13.04 -10.56 -9.29
CA LYS A 86 13.67 -11.67 -8.57
C LYS A 86 12.64 -12.65 -8.00
N ARG A 87 11.56 -12.15 -7.41
CA ARG A 87 10.46 -12.96 -6.88
C ARG A 87 9.70 -13.71 -7.99
N MET A 88 9.41 -13.06 -9.12
CA MET A 88 8.80 -13.72 -10.29
C MET A 88 9.71 -14.84 -10.84
N ARG A 89 11.02 -14.58 -10.94
CA ARG A 89 12.02 -15.59 -11.30
C ARG A 89 11.99 -16.78 -10.35
N MET A 90 12.10 -16.54 -9.04
CA MET A 90 12.04 -17.58 -8.01
C MET A 90 10.73 -18.37 -8.06
N PHE A 91 9.61 -17.68 -8.31
CA PHE A 91 8.31 -18.32 -8.40
C PHE A 91 8.25 -19.35 -9.52
N PHE A 92 8.72 -19.01 -10.72
CA PHE A 92 8.81 -19.98 -11.80
C PHE A 92 9.79 -21.12 -11.49
N THR A 93 10.95 -20.83 -10.89
CA THR A 93 11.92 -21.87 -10.51
C THR A 93 11.33 -22.86 -9.51
N ALA A 94 10.54 -22.38 -8.55
CA ALA A 94 9.86 -23.21 -7.56
C ALA A 94 8.68 -23.99 -8.18
N PHE A 95 7.88 -23.37 -9.02
CA PHE A 95 6.67 -23.97 -9.59
C PHE A 95 6.84 -24.19 -11.09
N GLN A 96 7.72 -25.12 -11.48
CA GLN A 96 8.00 -25.37 -12.90
C GLN A 96 6.78 -25.92 -13.66
N ILE A 97 5.97 -26.72 -12.98
CA ILE A 97 4.64 -27.11 -13.44
C ILE A 97 3.67 -26.04 -12.95
N ARG A 98 2.84 -25.53 -13.86
CA ARG A 98 1.87 -24.48 -13.59
C ARG A 98 1.04 -24.90 -12.36
N PRO A 99 1.06 -24.14 -11.24
CA PRO A 99 0.28 -24.52 -10.05
C PRO A 99 -1.21 -24.49 -10.38
N THR A 100 -2.04 -25.11 -9.54
CA THR A 100 -3.50 -24.97 -9.63
C THR A 100 -3.87 -23.53 -9.31
N LEU A 101 -3.88 -22.69 -10.34
CA LEU A 101 -3.94 -21.24 -10.20
C LEU A 101 -5.35 -20.81 -9.83
N GLY A 102 -5.48 -20.29 -8.61
CA GLY A 102 -6.58 -19.38 -8.30
C GLY A 102 -7.06 -19.34 -6.87
N GLU A 103 -6.48 -20.15 -5.99
CA GLU A 103 -6.91 -20.23 -4.59
C GLU A 103 -6.02 -19.43 -3.64
N LEU A 104 -4.74 -19.26 -3.99
CA LEU A 104 -3.78 -18.53 -3.18
C LEU A 104 -3.43 -17.16 -3.77
N SER A 105 -3.07 -16.21 -2.91
CA SER A 105 -2.60 -14.88 -3.34
C SER A 105 -1.12 -14.89 -3.73
N TRP A 106 -0.65 -13.84 -4.43
CA TRP A 106 0.78 -13.69 -4.75
C TRP A 106 1.68 -13.81 -3.52
N SER A 107 1.30 -13.22 -2.38
CA SER A 107 2.08 -13.30 -1.13
C SER A 107 2.29 -14.74 -0.66
N HIS A 108 1.30 -15.62 -0.79
CA HIS A 108 1.47 -17.05 -0.50
C HIS A 108 2.51 -17.68 -1.42
N TYR A 109 2.41 -17.42 -2.72
CA TYR A 109 3.38 -17.94 -3.67
C TYR A 109 4.79 -17.40 -3.44
N GLN A 110 4.93 -16.16 -2.98
CA GLN A 110 6.24 -15.60 -2.63
C GLN A 110 6.94 -16.39 -1.52
N ILE A 111 6.23 -16.72 -0.43
CA ILE A 111 6.82 -17.47 0.69
C ILE A 111 6.97 -18.97 0.35
N LEU A 112 6.01 -19.58 -0.35
CA LEU A 112 6.12 -20.97 -0.80
C LEU A 112 7.32 -21.16 -1.73
N SER A 113 7.63 -20.16 -2.58
CA SER A 113 8.77 -20.19 -3.48
C SER A 113 10.13 -20.16 -2.76
N MET A 114 10.17 -19.79 -1.48
CA MET A 114 11.38 -19.81 -0.66
C MET A 114 11.66 -21.19 -0.04
N ILE A 115 10.67 -22.08 -0.02
CA ILE A 115 10.84 -23.44 0.51
C ILE A 115 11.65 -24.23 -0.52
N GLU A 116 12.86 -24.68 -0.17
CA GLU A 116 13.74 -25.39 -1.12
C GLU A 116 13.19 -26.76 -1.53
N SER A 117 12.68 -27.53 -0.57
CA SER A 117 12.12 -28.87 -0.81
C SER A 117 10.79 -28.79 -1.55
N SER A 118 10.73 -29.40 -2.74
CA SER A 118 9.51 -29.47 -3.56
C SER A 118 8.37 -30.18 -2.84
N GLU A 119 8.65 -31.30 -2.16
CA GLU A 119 7.65 -32.07 -1.42
C GLU A 119 7.02 -31.26 -0.28
N LYS A 120 7.86 -30.57 0.51
CA LYS A 120 7.35 -29.69 1.58
C LYS A 120 6.54 -28.54 1.03
N ARG A 121 6.99 -27.92 -0.07
CA ARG A 121 6.29 -26.83 -0.72
C ARG A 121 4.90 -27.24 -1.16
N GLU A 122 4.79 -28.40 -1.83
CA GLU A 122 3.51 -28.95 -2.29
C GLU A 122 2.59 -29.32 -1.11
N ALA A 123 3.14 -29.92 -0.05
CA ALA A 123 2.37 -30.24 1.15
C ALA A 123 1.80 -28.98 1.82
N TYR A 124 2.59 -27.92 1.94
CA TYR A 124 2.14 -26.64 2.49
C TYR A 124 1.15 -25.95 1.56
N GLU A 125 1.35 -25.96 0.25
CA GLU A 125 0.39 -25.42 -0.72
C GLU A 125 -0.98 -26.11 -0.58
N LYS A 126 -1.01 -27.45 -0.63
CA LYS A 126 -2.23 -28.25 -0.47
C LYS A 126 -2.91 -28.01 0.87
N LYS A 127 -2.13 -27.93 1.96
CA LYS A 127 -2.66 -27.67 3.30
C LYS A 127 -3.23 -26.27 3.44
N THR A 128 -2.56 -25.27 2.84
CA THR A 128 -3.02 -23.87 2.81
C THR A 128 -4.35 -23.76 2.08
N ILE A 129 -4.44 -24.36 0.90
CA ILE A 129 -5.66 -24.45 0.10
C ILE A 129 -6.79 -25.12 0.89
N LYS A 130 -6.54 -26.34 1.40
CA LYS A 130 -7.55 -27.15 2.07
C LYS A 130 -8.12 -26.48 3.33
N LEU A 131 -7.26 -25.81 4.09
CA LEU A 131 -7.64 -25.18 5.36
C LEU A 131 -8.00 -23.70 5.20
N GLY A 132 -7.92 -23.15 3.98
CA GLY A 132 -8.17 -21.74 3.73
C GLY A 132 -7.21 -20.81 4.48
N TRP A 133 -5.96 -21.24 4.71
CA TRP A 133 -5.00 -20.44 5.46
C TRP A 133 -4.71 -19.14 4.76
N SER A 134 -4.81 -18.05 5.52
CA SER A 134 -4.25 -16.77 5.18
C SER A 134 -2.72 -16.85 5.06
N PHE A 135 -2.13 -15.83 4.43
CA PHE A 135 -0.67 -15.75 4.28
C PHE A 135 0.03 -15.82 5.64
N ARG A 136 -0.61 -15.25 6.67
CA ARG A 136 -0.11 -15.24 8.06
C ARG A 136 -0.10 -16.63 8.66
N GLU A 137 -1.19 -17.38 8.53
CA GLU A 137 -1.27 -18.75 9.05
C GLU A 137 -0.25 -19.65 8.38
N LEU A 138 -0.09 -19.55 7.05
CA LEU A 138 0.97 -20.25 6.35
C LEU A 138 2.38 -19.86 6.86
N ASN A 139 2.64 -18.57 7.02
CA ASN A 139 3.95 -18.09 7.51
C ASN A 139 4.25 -18.60 8.94
N GLU A 140 3.27 -18.55 9.84
CA GLU A 140 3.43 -19.07 11.20
C GLU A 140 3.66 -20.58 11.24
N GLN A 141 2.93 -21.35 10.41
CA GLN A 141 3.15 -22.80 10.30
C GLN A 141 4.55 -23.13 9.77
N LEU A 142 5.06 -22.35 8.82
CA LEU A 142 6.42 -22.48 8.32
C LEU A 142 7.45 -22.18 9.42
N LYS A 143 7.27 -21.09 10.19
CA LYS A 143 8.13 -20.74 11.33
C LYS A 143 8.14 -21.83 12.40
N GLN A 144 6.97 -22.33 12.81
CA GLN A 144 6.85 -23.41 13.79
C GLN A 144 7.56 -24.68 13.32
N SER A 145 7.39 -25.07 12.05
CA SER A 145 8.06 -26.25 11.51
C SER A 145 9.58 -26.13 11.43
N ASN A 146 10.09 -24.91 11.28
CA ASN A 146 11.53 -24.61 11.32
C ASN A 146 12.05 -24.56 12.76
N ALA A 147 11.25 -24.05 13.70
CA ALA A 147 11.56 -24.01 15.14
C ALA A 147 11.65 -25.42 15.75
N SER A 148 10.82 -26.36 15.30
CA SER A 148 10.85 -27.77 15.74
C SER A 148 12.14 -28.52 15.38
N ARG A 149 13.04 -27.94 14.58
CA ARG A 149 14.38 -28.51 14.26
C ARG A 149 15.48 -28.03 15.22
N HIS A 150 15.21 -27.06 16.08
CA HIS A 150 16.13 -26.60 17.11
C HIS A 150 15.45 -26.63 18.47
N THR A 151 15.48 -27.78 19.14
CA THR A 151 15.24 -27.85 20.59
C THR A 151 16.41 -27.21 21.33
N LYS A 152 16.35 -25.88 21.49
CA LYS A 152 16.94 -25.21 22.65
C LYS A 152 15.80 -24.60 23.44
N ILE A 153 15.80 -24.88 24.74
CA ILE A 153 14.91 -24.28 25.73
C ILE A 153 14.96 -22.76 25.55
N ILE A 154 13.87 -22.17 25.05
CA ILE A 154 13.70 -20.72 24.99
C ILE A 154 13.06 -20.31 26.32
N LEU A 155 13.87 -19.79 27.24
CA LEU A 155 13.41 -18.90 28.31
C LEU A 155 12.60 -17.76 27.66
N PRO A 156 11.56 -17.20 28.32
CA PRO A 156 10.71 -16.19 27.70
C PRO A 156 11.58 -15.02 27.23
N GLU A 157 11.77 -14.90 25.92
CA GLU A 157 12.50 -13.78 25.36
C GLU A 157 11.71 -12.52 25.67
N GLU A 158 12.37 -11.54 26.30
CA GLU A 158 11.88 -10.17 26.36
C GLU A 158 11.47 -9.76 24.95
N LYS A 159 10.18 -9.45 24.76
CA LYS A 159 9.64 -9.03 23.46
C LYS A 159 10.50 -7.89 22.91
N LYS A 160 11.32 -8.16 21.88
CA LYS A 160 12.04 -7.13 21.15
C LYS A 160 11.03 -6.10 20.64
N ILE A 161 11.03 -4.92 21.26
CA ILE A 161 10.17 -3.80 20.88
C ILE A 161 10.64 -3.32 19.51
N PHE A 162 9.89 -3.67 18.47
CA PHE A 162 10.24 -3.30 17.11
C PHE A 162 9.68 -1.91 16.78
N LYS A 163 10.55 -0.99 16.31
CA LYS A 163 10.14 0.35 15.88
C LYS A 163 10.10 0.48 14.36
N LEU A 164 8.93 0.78 13.83
CA LEU A 164 8.68 1.18 12.45
C LEU A 164 9.35 2.53 12.16
N GLN A 165 9.91 2.66 10.95
CA GLN A 165 10.46 3.94 10.48
C GLN A 165 9.36 4.78 9.82
N ALA A 166 8.83 5.72 10.60
CA ALA A 166 7.89 6.72 10.13
C ALA A 166 8.53 7.63 9.07
N LYS A 167 7.82 7.90 7.96
CA LYS A 167 8.27 8.88 6.98
C LYS A 167 7.46 10.17 7.14
N TYR A 168 8.19 11.27 7.25
CA TYR A 168 7.62 12.61 7.38
C TYR A 168 7.70 13.39 6.07
N GLY A 169 7.06 14.54 6.03
CA GLY A 169 7.25 15.52 4.97
C GLY A 169 6.83 16.92 5.39
N LYS A 170 6.50 17.76 4.41
CA LYS A 170 6.03 19.12 4.64
C LYS A 170 4.71 19.32 3.91
N LEU A 171 3.71 19.77 4.64
CA LEU A 171 2.40 20.13 4.09
C LEU A 171 2.57 21.19 2.99
N TYR A 172 1.67 21.14 2.01
CA TYR A 172 1.63 22.08 0.89
C TYR A 172 2.95 22.19 0.09
N THR A 173 3.73 21.10 0.05
CA THR A 173 4.99 21.02 -0.69
C THR A 173 4.88 20.01 -1.82
N TYR A 174 5.11 20.45 -3.05
CA TYR A 174 4.87 19.69 -4.27
C TYR A 174 6.03 19.83 -5.25
N ARG A 175 5.94 19.10 -6.37
CA ARG A 175 6.89 19.22 -7.48
C ARG A 175 6.22 19.80 -8.72
N VAL A 176 6.96 20.60 -9.45
CA VAL A 176 6.58 21.08 -10.78
C VAL A 176 6.58 19.90 -11.75
N LYS A 177 5.61 19.91 -12.67
CA LYS A 177 5.52 18.99 -13.79
C LYS A 177 5.58 19.80 -15.08
N ILE A 178 6.61 19.61 -15.89
CA ILE A 178 6.68 20.22 -17.22
C ILE A 178 6.17 19.21 -18.25
N SER A 179 5.35 19.69 -19.19
CA SER A 179 4.87 18.92 -20.34
C SER A 179 4.94 19.80 -21.58
N SER A 180 5.65 19.34 -22.61
CA SER A 180 5.73 20.05 -23.90
C SER A 180 4.39 20.12 -24.64
N LYS A 181 3.40 19.33 -24.21
CA LYS A 181 2.04 19.29 -24.79
C LYS A 181 1.05 20.22 -24.08
N ILE A 182 1.43 20.88 -22.99
CA ILE A 182 0.54 21.71 -22.18
C ILE A 182 1.07 23.14 -22.19
N THR A 183 0.30 24.05 -22.77
CA THR A 183 0.57 25.50 -22.75
C THR A 183 -0.15 26.11 -21.55
N LEU A 184 0.59 26.82 -20.69
CA LEU A 184 0.04 27.49 -19.51
C LEU A 184 0.03 29.01 -19.71
N PRO A 185 -0.89 29.73 -19.05
CA PRO A 185 -0.84 31.18 -18.97
C PRO A 185 0.47 31.69 -18.36
N LYS A 186 0.80 32.95 -18.65
CA LYS A 186 1.97 33.61 -18.05
C LYS A 186 1.89 33.54 -16.52
N ASN A 187 3.02 33.30 -15.87
CA ASN A 187 3.14 33.16 -14.42
C ASN A 187 2.30 32.01 -13.82
N HIS A 188 1.98 30.97 -14.59
CA HIS A 188 1.37 29.75 -14.07
C HIS A 188 2.31 28.57 -14.29
N ILE A 189 2.26 27.61 -13.37
CA ILE A 189 3.02 26.38 -13.42
C ILE A 189 2.10 25.20 -13.18
N LEU A 190 2.41 24.06 -13.79
CA LEU A 190 1.68 22.82 -13.53
C LEU A 190 2.36 22.09 -12.36
N ILE A 191 1.57 21.75 -11.35
CA ILE A 191 2.04 21.10 -10.11
C ILE A 191 1.46 19.68 -10.05
N ASP A 192 2.31 18.73 -9.66
CA ASP A 192 1.91 17.38 -9.31
C ASP A 192 1.49 17.30 -7.84
N PHE A 193 0.18 17.20 -7.62
CA PHE A 193 -0.47 17.08 -6.32
C PHE A 193 -0.46 15.65 -5.77
N GLY A 194 0.19 14.71 -6.46
CA GLY A 194 0.08 13.29 -6.18
C GLY A 194 -1.22 12.71 -6.72
N PHE A 195 -1.43 11.41 -6.51
CA PHE A 195 -2.65 10.69 -6.90
C PHE A 195 -3.03 10.83 -8.39
N ASP A 196 -2.04 11.05 -9.25
CA ASP A 196 -2.22 11.34 -10.68
C ASP A 196 -3.07 12.61 -10.95
N VAL A 197 -3.06 13.55 -9.99
CA VAL A 197 -3.71 14.85 -10.11
C VAL A 197 -2.66 15.91 -10.39
N TRP A 198 -2.77 16.57 -11.55
CA TRP A 198 -1.97 17.74 -11.90
C TRP A 198 -2.86 18.96 -12.02
N ARG A 199 -2.42 20.09 -11.47
CA ARG A 199 -3.19 21.33 -11.51
C ARG A 199 -2.31 22.50 -11.84
N GLU A 200 -2.87 23.39 -12.64
CA GLU A 200 -2.29 24.71 -12.88
C GLU A 200 -2.43 25.57 -11.62
N VAL A 201 -1.35 26.24 -11.25
CA VAL A 201 -1.29 27.14 -10.09
C VAL A 201 -0.52 28.40 -10.46
N PRO A 202 -1.00 29.60 -10.07
CA PRO A 202 -0.24 30.83 -10.21
C PRO A 202 1.11 30.74 -9.47
N SER A 203 2.16 31.33 -10.00
CA SER A 203 3.53 31.22 -9.51
C SER A 203 4.23 32.57 -9.51
N THR A 204 5.15 32.76 -8.56
CA THR A 204 6.07 33.91 -8.53
C THR A 204 7.42 33.60 -9.19
N LEU A 205 7.60 32.39 -9.73
CA LEU A 205 8.86 31.92 -10.29
C LEU A 205 9.05 32.49 -11.70
N SER A 206 10.20 33.10 -11.95
CA SER A 206 10.58 33.62 -13.28
C SER A 206 11.00 32.52 -14.25
N SER A 207 11.58 31.42 -13.74
CA SER A 207 11.89 30.21 -14.49
C SER A 207 11.66 28.98 -13.62
N VAL A 208 11.25 27.88 -14.23
CA VAL A 208 11.02 26.61 -13.53
C VAL A 208 11.64 25.43 -14.26
N LYS A 209 12.13 24.45 -13.49
CA LYS A 209 12.65 23.17 -14.00
C LYS A 209 11.66 22.04 -13.69
N ASP A 210 11.65 21.00 -14.53
CA ASP A 210 10.84 19.81 -14.23
C ASP A 210 11.26 19.20 -12.90
N LYS A 211 10.28 18.75 -12.11
CA LYS A 211 10.45 18.21 -10.75
C LYS A 211 11.03 19.18 -9.72
N GLN A 212 11.18 20.47 -10.05
CA GLN A 212 11.54 21.50 -9.06
C GLN A 212 10.52 21.50 -7.92
N ILE A 213 11.00 21.63 -6.69
CA ILE A 213 10.14 21.60 -5.51
C ILE A 213 9.67 23.01 -5.18
N VAL A 214 8.37 23.11 -4.91
CA VAL A 214 7.68 24.36 -4.61
C VAL A 214 6.81 24.19 -3.39
N GLU A 215 6.60 25.27 -2.67
CA GLU A 215 5.61 25.36 -1.61
C GLU A 215 4.43 26.19 -2.10
N ILE A 216 3.22 25.78 -1.77
CA ILE A 216 2.01 26.55 -2.03
C ILE A 216 1.71 27.38 -0.79
N ARG A 217 1.47 28.67 -1.00
CA ARG A 217 1.04 29.60 0.04
C ARG A 217 -0.29 30.23 -0.33
N GLU A 218 -1.12 30.39 0.69
CA GLU A 218 -2.32 31.21 0.59
C GLU A 218 -1.95 32.70 0.60
N THR A 219 -2.68 33.47 -0.17
CA THR A 219 -2.55 34.92 -0.34
C THR A 219 -3.94 35.53 -0.37
N SER A 220 -4.05 36.85 -0.26
CA SER A 220 -5.34 37.56 -0.38
C SER A 220 -6.07 37.36 -1.71
N LYS A 221 -5.37 36.87 -2.76
CA LYS A 221 -5.92 36.59 -4.10
C LYS A 221 -6.01 35.09 -4.40
N GLY A 222 -6.04 34.24 -3.38
CA GLY A 222 -6.01 32.78 -3.52
C GLY A 222 -4.59 32.22 -3.33
N PHE A 223 -4.24 31.17 -4.06
CA PHE A 223 -2.99 30.43 -3.81
C PHE A 223 -1.90 30.74 -4.83
N LYS A 224 -0.65 30.73 -4.37
CA LYS A 224 0.53 30.88 -5.22
C LYS A 224 1.62 29.87 -4.89
N ALA A 225 2.30 29.40 -5.91
CA ALA A 225 3.50 28.58 -5.79
C ALA A 225 4.76 29.47 -5.67
N ILE A 226 5.61 29.12 -4.71
CA ILE A 226 6.89 29.78 -4.46
C ILE A 226 8.05 28.78 -4.50
N ALA A 227 9.27 29.26 -4.72
CA ALA A 227 10.46 28.42 -4.64
C ALA A 227 10.57 27.79 -3.25
N SER A 228 11.02 26.53 -3.19
CA SER A 228 11.25 25.83 -1.93
C SER A 228 12.65 25.25 -1.87
N ILE A 229 13.25 25.30 -0.68
CA ILE A 229 14.52 24.62 -0.35
C ILE A 229 14.31 23.16 0.05
N ARG A 230 13.06 22.69 0.09
CA ARG A 230 12.69 21.32 0.47
C ARG A 230 13.19 20.30 -0.54
N LYS A 231 13.29 19.05 -0.09
CA LYS A 231 13.81 17.93 -0.88
C LYS A 231 12.69 16.97 -1.24
N ARG A 232 12.95 16.07 -2.20
CA ARG A 232 11.96 15.10 -2.69
C ARG A 232 11.33 14.25 -1.58
N LYS A 233 12.09 13.99 -0.50
CA LYS A 233 11.59 13.27 0.68
C LYS A 233 10.47 14.00 1.41
N ASP A 234 10.35 15.32 1.25
CA ASP A 234 9.38 16.15 1.96
C ASP A 234 8.01 16.20 1.27
N LEU A 235 7.91 15.71 0.04
CA LEU A 235 6.68 15.72 -0.76
C LEU A 235 5.59 14.79 -0.21
N TYR A 236 4.35 15.05 -0.64
CA TYR A 236 3.19 14.17 -0.47
C TYR A 236 2.85 13.87 0.99
N PHE A 237 2.87 14.94 1.78
CA PHE A 237 2.45 14.97 3.17
C PHE A 237 1.21 15.85 3.25
N TYR A 238 0.12 15.32 3.78
CA TYR A 238 -1.20 15.92 3.65
C TYR A 238 -1.95 15.94 4.98
N LYS A 239 -2.84 16.91 5.11
CA LYS A 239 -3.94 16.88 6.08
C LYS A 239 -5.06 16.02 5.50
N ALA A 240 -5.73 15.22 6.32
CA ALA A 240 -6.91 14.48 5.89
C ALA A 240 -7.93 14.35 7.01
N TYR A 241 -9.19 14.29 6.62
CA TYR A 241 -10.32 14.10 7.53
C TYR A 241 -10.79 12.66 7.46
N MET A 242 -11.02 12.08 8.64
CA MET A 242 -11.54 10.74 8.76
C MET A 242 -12.98 10.69 8.27
N GLU A 243 -13.28 9.74 7.38
CA GLU A 243 -14.66 9.43 7.02
C GLU A 243 -15.15 8.20 7.80
N ARG A 244 -14.35 7.12 7.79
CA ARG A 244 -14.57 5.95 8.63
C ARG A 244 -13.33 5.05 8.68
N VAL A 245 -13.27 4.23 9.71
CA VAL A 245 -12.37 3.06 9.76
C VAL A 245 -13.01 1.91 8.98
N VAL A 246 -12.27 1.36 8.02
CA VAL A 246 -12.76 0.25 7.19
C VAL A 246 -12.53 -1.08 7.92
N ASP A 247 -11.31 -1.29 8.38
CA ASP A 247 -10.83 -2.44 9.17
C ASP A 247 -9.69 -1.99 10.09
N GLY A 248 -9.04 -2.92 10.80
CA GLY A 248 -7.99 -2.59 11.80
C GLY A 248 -6.70 -1.97 11.26
N ASP A 249 -6.53 -1.85 9.94
CA ASP A 249 -5.36 -1.21 9.32
C ASP A 249 -5.69 -0.36 8.07
N THR A 250 -6.96 -0.13 7.78
CA THR A 250 -7.41 0.57 6.57
C THR A 250 -8.39 1.68 6.94
N LEU A 251 -8.08 2.89 6.48
CA LEU A 251 -8.86 4.11 6.72
C LEU A 251 -9.49 4.57 5.40
N LEU A 252 -10.74 5.07 5.45
CA LEU A 252 -11.33 5.86 4.37
C LEU A 252 -11.29 7.33 4.78
N VAL A 253 -10.63 8.16 3.97
CA VAL A 253 -10.35 9.56 4.32
C VAL A 253 -10.59 10.50 3.15
N ASN A 254 -10.86 11.76 3.50
CA ASN A 254 -10.90 12.90 2.58
C ASN A 254 -9.63 13.74 2.78
N ILE A 255 -8.72 13.66 1.81
CA ILE A 255 -7.41 14.29 1.84
C ILE A 255 -7.53 15.70 1.27
N ASP A 256 -7.08 16.68 2.05
CA ASP A 256 -6.78 18.02 1.55
C ASP A 256 -5.43 17.94 0.83
N ALA A 257 -5.51 17.80 -0.49
CA ALA A 257 -4.32 17.75 -1.32
C ALA A 257 -3.76 19.14 -1.59
N GLY A 258 -4.44 20.23 -1.24
CA GLY A 258 -4.05 21.60 -1.54
C GLY A 258 -5.20 22.43 -2.15
N PRO A 259 -4.89 23.58 -2.79
CA PRO A 259 -5.87 24.58 -3.23
C PRO A 259 -7.10 24.04 -3.94
N ASN A 260 -8.22 23.91 -3.22
CA ASN A 260 -9.49 23.40 -3.74
C ASN A 260 -9.38 21.99 -4.36
N VAL A 261 -8.47 21.14 -3.86
CA VAL A 261 -8.30 19.76 -4.32
C VAL A 261 -8.58 18.80 -3.17
N TRP A 262 -9.75 18.17 -3.22
CA TRP A 262 -10.15 17.14 -2.26
C TRP A 262 -10.05 15.75 -2.88
N ILE A 263 -9.36 14.84 -2.20
CA ILE A 263 -9.11 13.48 -2.68
C ILE A 263 -9.66 12.48 -1.67
N ARG A 264 -10.73 11.76 -2.05
CA ARG A 264 -11.26 10.66 -1.24
C ARG A 264 -10.52 9.37 -1.54
N LYS A 265 -9.86 8.76 -0.55
CA LYS A 265 -9.09 7.52 -0.73
C LYS A 265 -9.18 6.57 0.45
N ARG A 266 -9.11 5.28 0.13
CA ARG A 266 -8.76 4.25 1.10
C ARG A 266 -7.25 4.20 1.25
N LEU A 267 -6.78 4.30 2.49
CA LEU A 267 -5.37 4.26 2.85
C LEU A 267 -5.14 3.06 3.74
N ARG A 268 -4.14 2.25 3.38
CA ARG A 268 -3.67 1.15 4.20
C ARG A 268 -2.48 1.60 5.04
N LEU A 269 -2.51 1.32 6.33
CA LEU A 269 -1.44 1.69 7.24
C LEU A 269 -0.18 0.88 6.91
N LYS A 270 0.91 1.59 6.63
CA LYS A 270 2.17 1.02 6.18
C LYS A 270 2.89 0.29 7.31
N GLY A 271 3.43 -0.88 6.99
CA GLY A 271 4.30 -1.64 7.90
C GLY A 271 3.55 -2.47 8.94
N ILE A 272 2.21 -2.48 8.91
CA ILE A 272 1.36 -3.27 9.79
C ILE A 272 0.28 -4.02 9.01
N ASN A 273 -0.21 -5.10 9.62
CA ASN A 273 -1.32 -5.90 9.13
C ASN A 273 -2.27 -6.22 10.27
N ALA A 274 -3.53 -5.84 10.13
CA ALA A 274 -4.59 -6.24 11.04
C ALA A 274 -5.05 -7.67 10.75
N PRO A 275 -5.56 -8.39 11.77
CA PRO A 275 -6.28 -9.64 11.55
C PRO A 275 -7.54 -9.42 10.69
N GLU A 276 -7.99 -10.47 10.01
CA GLU A 276 -9.19 -10.43 9.15
C GLU A 276 -10.43 -9.93 9.92
N LEU A 277 -11.23 -9.06 9.31
CA LEU A 277 -12.37 -8.40 9.96
C LEU A 277 -13.44 -9.38 10.44
N SER A 278 -13.54 -10.56 9.82
CA SER A 278 -14.44 -11.64 10.23
C SER A 278 -14.03 -12.32 11.54
N THR A 279 -12.82 -12.06 12.03
CA THR A 279 -12.29 -12.65 13.27
C THR A 279 -12.50 -11.74 14.47
N LYS A 280 -12.58 -12.32 15.67
CA LYS A 280 -12.65 -11.54 16.93
C LYS A 280 -11.47 -10.57 17.08
N ALA A 281 -10.27 -11.00 16.68
CA ALA A 281 -9.08 -10.16 16.74
C ALA A 281 -9.15 -8.97 15.76
N GLY A 282 -9.70 -9.18 14.56
CA GLY A 282 -9.91 -8.10 13.58
C GLY A 282 -10.94 -7.08 14.05
N LEU A 283 -12.03 -7.53 14.69
CA LEU A 283 -13.01 -6.64 15.32
C LEU A 283 -12.39 -5.81 16.46
N ILE A 284 -11.55 -6.42 17.30
CA ILE A 284 -10.83 -5.71 18.36
C ILE A 284 -9.88 -4.65 17.79
N ALA A 285 -9.09 -5.01 16.77
CA ALA A 285 -8.17 -4.09 16.12
C ALA A 285 -8.91 -2.89 15.50
N LYS A 286 -10.03 -3.15 14.82
CA LYS A 286 -10.89 -2.11 14.28
C LYS A 286 -11.46 -1.20 15.36
N ALA A 287 -12.06 -1.77 16.42
CA ALA A 287 -12.66 -0.99 17.50
C ALA A 287 -11.62 -0.12 18.24
N TYR A 288 -10.41 -0.65 18.42
CA TYR A 288 -9.30 0.09 19.01
C TYR A 288 -8.91 1.30 18.14
N LEU A 289 -8.77 1.09 16.83
CA LEU A 289 -8.49 2.16 15.87
C LEU A 289 -9.62 3.20 15.79
N GLU A 290 -10.88 2.76 15.81
CA GLU A 290 -12.04 3.65 15.90
C GLU A 290 -12.02 4.49 17.17
N ASN A 291 -11.67 3.90 18.31
CA ASN A 291 -11.61 4.62 19.59
C ASN A 291 -10.49 5.67 19.60
N ILE A 292 -9.30 5.36 19.06
CA ILE A 292 -8.21 6.33 18.94
C ILE A 292 -8.64 7.55 18.11
N LEU A 293 -9.32 7.31 16.99
CA LEU A 293 -9.60 8.35 15.99
C LEU A 293 -10.96 9.04 16.17
N LYS A 294 -11.79 8.60 17.13
CA LYS A 294 -13.17 9.07 17.29
C LYS A 294 -13.28 10.58 17.45
N ASP A 295 -12.43 11.17 18.29
CA ASP A 295 -12.47 12.59 18.66
C ASP A 295 -11.29 13.38 18.05
N ILE A 296 -10.61 12.79 17.07
CA ILE A 296 -9.49 13.41 16.37
C ILE A 296 -10.03 14.28 15.22
N PRO A 297 -9.78 15.61 15.22
CA PRO A 297 -10.39 16.51 14.25
C PRO A 297 -9.90 16.26 12.82
N PHE A 298 -8.63 15.85 12.67
CA PHE A 298 -8.03 15.43 11.43
C PHE A 298 -6.74 14.64 11.71
N ILE A 299 -6.25 13.95 10.70
CA ILE A 299 -4.95 13.29 10.71
C ILE A 299 -4.00 13.99 9.74
N VAL A 300 -2.71 13.76 9.94
CA VAL A 300 -1.67 14.10 8.96
C VAL A 300 -1.04 12.82 8.46
N LEU A 301 -0.79 12.71 7.16
CA LEU A 301 -0.31 11.47 6.57
C LEU A 301 0.69 11.70 5.46
N LYS A 302 1.62 10.75 5.32
CA LYS A 302 2.48 10.65 4.14
C LYS A 302 2.01 9.53 3.24
N THR A 303 1.67 9.83 1.99
CA THR A 303 1.32 8.80 1.01
C THR A 303 1.65 9.20 -0.43
N ASN A 304 2.35 8.32 -1.13
CA ASN A 304 2.52 8.38 -2.59
C ASN A 304 2.87 7.00 -3.19
N GLN A 305 2.94 5.98 -2.34
CA GLN A 305 3.25 4.62 -2.70
C GLN A 305 1.92 3.89 -2.83
N VAL A 306 1.80 3.09 -3.90
CA VAL A 306 0.74 2.11 -3.96
C VAL A 306 1.38 0.75 -3.83
N ASP A 307 0.74 -0.12 -3.09
CA ASP A 307 1.13 -1.52 -3.06
C ASP A 307 0.81 -2.19 -4.41
N MET A 308 1.16 -3.46 -4.50
CA MET A 308 0.91 -4.30 -5.68
C MET A 308 -0.58 -4.50 -6.02
N TYR A 309 -1.48 -4.13 -5.11
CA TYR A 309 -2.94 -4.17 -5.29
C TYR A 309 -3.50 -2.78 -5.60
N TYR A 310 -2.63 -1.82 -5.97
CA TYR A 310 -2.99 -0.44 -6.25
C TYR A 310 -3.62 0.31 -5.07
N ARG A 311 -3.40 -0.17 -3.84
CA ARG A 311 -3.87 0.50 -2.61
C ARG A 311 -2.81 1.48 -2.14
N TYR A 312 -3.23 2.69 -1.79
CA TYR A 312 -2.32 3.68 -1.23
C TYR A 312 -1.90 3.25 0.18
N ILE A 313 -0.59 3.20 0.41
CA ILE A 313 -0.03 2.93 1.74
C ILE A 313 0.39 4.24 2.41
N ALA A 314 0.16 4.37 3.71
CA ALA A 314 0.35 5.62 4.44
C ALA A 314 1.04 5.42 5.79
N ASP A 315 1.94 6.37 6.11
CA ASP A 315 2.37 6.63 7.49
C ASP A 315 1.43 7.72 8.05
N VAL A 316 0.74 7.45 9.16
CA VAL A 316 -0.32 8.32 9.69
C VAL A 316 0.03 8.86 11.08
N PHE A 317 -0.24 10.14 11.28
CA PHE A 317 0.03 10.89 12.50
C PHE A 317 -1.23 11.60 12.97
N TYR A 318 -1.41 11.68 14.28
CA TYR A 318 -2.51 12.41 14.90
C TYR A 318 -2.05 13.02 16.21
N LEU A 319 -2.78 14.02 16.70
CA LEU A 319 -2.56 14.60 18.02
C LEU A 319 -3.91 15.06 18.57
N PRO A 320 -4.36 14.55 19.73
CA PRO A 320 -5.61 15.01 20.35
C PRO A 320 -5.59 16.51 20.60
N GLU A 321 -6.75 17.15 20.46
CA GLU A 321 -6.99 18.59 20.75
C GLU A 321 -6.19 19.61 19.89
N GLU A 322 -5.27 19.16 19.05
CA GLU A 322 -4.49 20.04 18.17
C GLU A 322 -5.24 20.35 16.87
N LEU A 323 -5.30 21.64 16.53
CA LEU A 323 -6.00 22.13 15.34
C LEU A 323 -5.04 22.58 14.22
N ASP A 324 -3.76 22.76 14.52
CA ASP A 324 -2.72 23.09 13.55
C ASP A 324 -2.10 21.82 12.92
N PRO A 325 -2.34 21.55 11.62
CA PRO A 325 -1.78 20.37 10.97
C PRO A 325 -0.26 20.38 10.86
N PHE A 326 0.40 21.55 10.92
CA PHE A 326 1.86 21.61 10.97
C PHE A 326 2.41 21.09 12.29
N ILE A 327 1.71 21.31 13.41
CA ILE A 327 2.10 20.79 14.72
C ILE A 327 1.88 19.27 14.75
N VAL A 328 0.72 18.79 14.29
CA VAL A 328 0.43 17.34 14.18
C VAL A 328 1.49 16.64 13.32
N GLY A 329 1.92 17.25 12.21
CA GLY A 329 2.93 16.68 11.32
C GLY A 329 4.33 16.56 11.93
N VAL A 330 4.63 17.23 13.04
CA VAL A 330 5.94 17.23 13.71
C VAL A 330 5.90 16.49 15.05
N LYS A 331 4.85 16.71 15.84
CA LYS A 331 4.71 16.19 17.21
C LYS A 331 3.67 15.08 17.34
N GLY A 332 2.91 14.79 16.29
CA GLY A 332 1.83 13.81 16.34
C GLY A 332 2.34 12.41 16.63
N THR A 333 1.51 11.66 17.35
CA THR A 333 1.70 10.23 17.61
C THR A 333 1.65 9.46 16.29
N PHE A 334 2.63 8.59 16.08
CA PHE A 334 2.69 7.75 14.89
C PHE A 334 1.73 6.55 15.06
N LEU A 335 0.53 6.68 14.50
CA LEU A 335 -0.58 5.74 14.66
C LEU A 335 -0.17 4.30 14.31
N ASN A 336 0.57 4.10 13.22
CA ASN A 336 0.95 2.76 12.78
C ASN A 336 1.78 2.02 13.85
N GLN A 337 2.67 2.75 14.54
CA GLN A 337 3.48 2.19 15.62
C GLN A 337 2.63 1.96 16.87
N GLU A 338 1.73 2.87 17.21
CA GLU A 338 0.87 2.73 18.38
C GLU A 338 -0.02 1.48 18.29
N LEU A 339 -0.60 1.19 17.12
CA LEU A 339 -1.35 -0.05 16.91
C LEU A 339 -0.47 -1.30 17.11
N LEU A 340 0.79 -1.23 16.66
CA LEU A 340 1.75 -2.31 16.81
C LEU A 340 2.16 -2.50 18.28
N ASP A 341 2.41 -1.40 19.00
CA ASP A 341 2.76 -1.39 20.42
C ASP A 341 1.60 -1.91 21.29
N ALA A 342 0.36 -1.57 20.92
CA ALA A 342 -0.85 -2.10 21.54
C ALA A 342 -1.08 -3.60 21.27
N GLY A 343 -0.33 -4.20 20.33
CA GLY A 343 -0.43 -5.63 20.01
C GLY A 343 -1.72 -6.02 19.28
N VAL A 344 -2.47 -5.05 18.75
CA VAL A 344 -3.73 -5.29 18.02
C VAL A 344 -3.49 -5.59 16.53
N VAL A 345 -2.29 -5.30 16.03
CA VAL A 345 -1.84 -5.60 14.66
C VAL A 345 -0.46 -6.26 14.69
N GLU A 346 -0.10 -6.93 13.59
CA GLU A 346 1.24 -7.46 13.39
C GLU A 346 2.08 -6.59 12.47
N ARG A 347 3.39 -6.70 12.57
CA ARG A 347 4.32 -6.06 11.65
C ARG A 347 4.29 -6.76 10.29
N MET A 348 4.28 -5.98 9.20
CA MET A 348 4.61 -6.45 7.87
C MET A 348 6.10 -6.28 7.57
N GLU A 349 6.74 -7.34 7.07
CA GLU A 349 8.15 -7.34 6.62
C GLU A 349 8.36 -6.69 5.25
#